data_AF-A0A1F3ECR4-F1
#
_entry.id   AF-A0A1F3ECR4-F1
#
_cell.length_a   1.000
_cell.length_b   1.000
_cell.length_c   1.000
_cell.angle_alpha   90.00
_cell.angle_beta   90.00
_cell.angle_gamma   90.00
#
_symmetry.space_group_name_H-M   'P 1'
#
loop_
_entity.id
_entity.type
_entity.pdbx_description
1 polymer ?
#
loop_
_entity_poly.entity_id
_entity_poly.type
_entity_poly.pdbx_seq_one_letter_code
_entity_poly.pdbx_strand_id
1 'polypeptide(L)'
;MTAYTVDPGFPTFDNEGNITGSTNDIFVLLDDCEKDDTHKFNTDKSLVTDEGMTRCDSSDPQKTNGTWTFNTDETTLTITEEGESQIVTILELTAGVLQLQSTESSDGMTVTFTITFSH
;
A
#
# COMPACT_ATOMS: atom_id res chain seq x y z
N MET A 1 -6.36 -2.23 -5.77
CA MET A 1 -6.09 -0.83 -5.30
C MET A 1 -6.61 0.15 -6.34
N THR A 2 -6.99 1.39 -5.99
CA THR A 2 -7.49 2.39 -6.97
C THR A 2 -6.70 3.70 -6.98
N ALA A 3 -5.95 4.02 -5.93
CA ALA A 3 -4.97 5.12 -5.92
C ALA A 3 -3.85 4.84 -4.92
N TYR A 4 -2.66 5.35 -5.24
CA TYR A 4 -1.49 5.33 -4.36
C TYR A 4 -0.72 6.63 -4.57
N THR A 5 -0.66 7.48 -3.56
CA THR A 5 0.02 8.77 -3.62
C THR A 5 1.13 8.91 -2.57
N VAL A 6 2.06 9.83 -2.82
CA VAL A 6 3.16 10.18 -1.92
C VAL A 6 3.26 11.70 -1.73
N ASP A 7 3.70 12.15 -0.55
CA ASP A 7 4.04 13.55 -0.25
C ASP A 7 5.27 13.65 0.67
N PRO A 8 6.34 14.41 0.32
CA PRO A 8 6.53 15.12 -0.94
C PRO A 8 6.62 14.17 -2.15
N GLY A 9 6.39 14.71 -3.35
CA GLY A 9 6.38 13.93 -4.59
C GLY A 9 7.72 13.23 -4.87
N PHE A 10 7.66 12.00 -5.37
CA PHE A 10 8.83 11.20 -5.75
C PHE A 10 9.52 11.79 -6.99
N PRO A 11 10.86 11.89 -7.02
CA PRO A 11 11.57 12.43 -8.18
C PRO A 11 11.43 11.52 -9.41
N THR A 12 11.23 12.12 -10.58
CA THR A 12 11.24 11.42 -11.87
C THR A 12 12.59 11.57 -12.55
N PHE A 13 13.02 10.55 -13.29
CA PHE A 13 14.35 10.51 -13.92
C PHE A 13 14.25 10.32 -15.44
N ASP A 14 15.20 10.88 -16.19
CA ASP A 14 15.42 10.51 -17.60
C ASP A 14 16.20 9.19 -17.73
N ASN A 15 16.46 8.76 -18.97
CA ASN A 15 17.19 7.51 -19.24
C ASN A 15 18.67 7.57 -18.81
N GLU A 16 19.18 8.77 -18.56
CA GLU A 16 20.53 9.04 -18.09
C GLU A 16 20.61 9.19 -16.56
N GLY A 17 19.46 9.12 -15.85
CA GLY A 17 19.36 9.21 -14.40
C GLY A 17 19.33 10.63 -13.83
N ASN A 18 19.10 11.66 -14.65
CA ASN A 18 18.93 13.03 -14.19
C ASN A 18 17.49 13.29 -13.74
N ILE A 19 17.33 14.07 -12.66
CA ILE A 19 16.00 14.49 -12.18
C ILE A 19 15.34 15.40 -13.21
N THR A 20 14.13 15.05 -13.64
CA THR A 20 13.33 15.81 -14.61
C THR A 20 12.08 16.45 -13.99
N GLY A 21 11.69 16.03 -12.79
CA GLY A 21 10.50 16.52 -12.10
C GLY A 21 10.19 15.70 -10.85
N SER A 22 8.94 15.77 -10.40
CA SER A 22 8.41 14.90 -9.35
C SER A 22 6.95 14.53 -9.62
N THR A 23 6.51 13.39 -9.09
CA THR A 23 5.11 12.95 -9.11
C THR A 23 4.64 12.60 -7.71
N ASN A 24 3.42 13.00 -7.37
CA ASN A 24 2.73 12.55 -6.16
C ASN A 24 1.91 11.29 -6.42
N ASP A 25 1.75 10.87 -7.68
CA ASP A 25 1.00 9.69 -8.07
C ASP A 25 1.99 8.53 -8.26
N ILE A 26 2.01 7.61 -7.29
CA ILE A 26 2.81 6.38 -7.33
C ILE A 26 2.08 5.29 -8.08
N PHE A 27 0.74 5.31 -8.09
CA PHE A 27 -0.07 4.29 -8.76
C PHE A 27 0.27 4.16 -10.24
N VAL A 28 0.56 5.27 -10.92
CA VAL A 28 0.98 5.26 -12.34
C VAL A 28 2.37 4.66 -12.58
N LEU A 29 3.19 4.55 -11.53
CA LEU A 29 4.55 4.00 -11.60
C LEU A 29 4.59 2.50 -11.31
N LEU A 30 3.54 1.94 -10.71
CA LEU A 30 3.46 0.52 -10.40
C LEU A 30 3.38 -0.34 -11.66
N ASP A 31 3.89 -1.55 -11.57
CA ASP A 31 3.67 -2.57 -12.59
C ASP A 31 2.20 -2.98 -12.60
N ASP A 32 1.72 -3.46 -13.76
CA ASP A 32 0.30 -3.81 -13.91
C ASP A 32 -0.12 -4.98 -12.98
N CYS A 33 0.84 -5.83 -12.60
CA CYS A 33 0.67 -6.92 -11.65
C CYS A 33 0.47 -6.44 -10.20
N GLU A 34 0.97 -5.26 -9.81
CA GLU A 34 0.76 -4.74 -8.45
C GLU A 34 -0.61 -4.03 -8.36
N LYS A 35 -1.15 -3.60 -9.51
CA LYS A 35 -2.43 -2.86 -9.57
C LYS A 35 -3.63 -3.79 -9.41
N ASP A 36 -3.51 -5.05 -9.86
CA ASP A 36 -4.58 -6.05 -9.75
C ASP A 36 -4.57 -6.85 -8.44
N ASP A 37 -3.60 -6.59 -7.55
CA ASP A 37 -3.56 -7.11 -6.20
C ASP A 37 -4.85 -6.81 -5.41
N THR A 38 -5.31 -7.83 -4.68
CA THR A 38 -6.47 -7.72 -3.78
C THR A 38 -6.12 -8.11 -2.36
N HIS A 39 -6.72 -7.39 -1.41
CA HIS A 39 -6.53 -7.59 0.01
C HIS A 39 -7.87 -7.90 0.67
N LYS A 40 -7.96 -9.03 1.37
CA LYS A 40 -9.17 -9.48 2.05
C LYS A 40 -8.97 -9.56 3.56
N PHE A 41 -9.52 -8.58 4.27
CA PHE A 41 -9.56 -8.51 5.73
C PHE A 41 -10.77 -9.33 6.24
N ASN A 42 -10.53 -10.54 6.74
CA ASN A 42 -11.59 -11.42 7.26
C ASN A 42 -11.94 -11.09 8.71
N THR A 43 -13.18 -11.36 9.13
CA THR A 43 -13.69 -11.07 10.49
C THR A 43 -12.98 -11.86 11.60
N ASP A 44 -12.29 -12.94 11.26
CA ASP A 44 -11.46 -13.73 12.18
C ASP A 44 -10.05 -13.15 12.38
N LYS A 45 -9.81 -11.92 11.87
CA LYS A 45 -8.54 -11.19 11.92
C LYS A 45 -7.45 -11.76 11.01
N SER A 46 -7.78 -12.67 10.10
CA SER A 46 -6.88 -13.08 9.02
C SER A 46 -6.92 -12.08 7.86
N LEU A 47 -5.77 -11.87 7.22
CA LEU A 47 -5.61 -11.15 5.97
C LEU A 47 -5.21 -12.16 4.89
N VAL A 48 -5.78 -12.02 3.69
CA VAL A 48 -5.30 -12.71 2.48
C VAL A 48 -4.99 -11.65 1.45
N THR A 49 -3.74 -11.65 0.99
CA THR A 49 -3.28 -10.88 -0.17
C THR A 49 -3.18 -11.83 -1.35
N ASP A 50 -3.76 -11.45 -2.49
CA ASP A 50 -3.81 -12.24 -3.72
C ASP A 50 -3.27 -11.40 -4.87
N GLU A 51 -2.22 -11.89 -5.55
CA GLU A 51 -1.52 -11.22 -6.66
C GLU A 51 -2.34 -11.13 -7.97
N GLY A 52 -3.67 -11.08 -7.84
CA GLY A 52 -4.57 -10.92 -8.96
C GLY A 52 -4.44 -12.01 -10.05
N MET A 53 -4.56 -11.59 -11.29
CA MET A 53 -4.42 -12.47 -12.45
C MET A 53 -2.96 -12.63 -12.88
N THR A 54 -2.13 -11.62 -12.60
CA THR A 54 -0.74 -11.54 -13.06
C THR A 54 0.18 -11.40 -11.86
N ARG A 55 0.98 -12.42 -11.57
CA ARG A 55 2.04 -12.29 -10.54
C ARG A 55 3.16 -11.38 -11.02
N CYS A 56 3.70 -10.57 -10.12
CA CYS A 56 4.88 -9.76 -10.41
C CYS A 56 6.15 -10.61 -10.48
N ASP A 57 6.30 -11.57 -9.55
CA ASP A 57 7.33 -12.60 -9.62
C ASP A 57 6.68 -13.99 -9.73
N SER A 58 7.07 -14.75 -10.76
CA SER A 58 6.55 -16.11 -10.96
C SER A 58 6.91 -17.11 -9.86
N SER A 59 7.93 -16.82 -9.06
CA SER A 59 8.36 -17.63 -7.92
C SER A 59 7.59 -17.34 -6.64
N ASP A 60 6.89 -16.21 -6.58
CA ASP A 60 6.07 -15.84 -5.44
C ASP A 60 4.76 -16.64 -5.40
N PRO A 61 4.24 -16.92 -4.18
CA PRO A 61 2.96 -17.56 -4.04
C PRO A 61 1.85 -16.62 -4.51
N GLN A 62 0.86 -17.17 -5.24
CA GLN A 62 -0.35 -16.41 -5.63
C GLN A 62 -1.03 -15.70 -4.45
N LYS A 63 -0.95 -16.31 -3.26
CA LYS A 63 -1.63 -15.86 -2.06
C LYS A 63 -0.69 -15.89 -0.88
N THR A 64 -0.62 -14.77 -0.18
CA THR A 64 0.08 -14.63 1.08
C THR A 64 -0.94 -14.46 2.20
N ASN A 65 -0.72 -15.17 3.30
CA ASN A 65 -1.58 -15.07 4.47
C ASN A 65 -0.92 -14.14 5.50
N GLY A 66 -1.75 -13.31 6.12
CA GLY A 66 -1.36 -12.42 7.18
C GLY A 66 -2.41 -12.31 8.27
N THR A 67 -2.23 -11.35 9.15
CA THR A 67 -3.21 -10.97 10.17
C THR A 67 -3.38 -9.47 10.21
N TRP A 68 -4.51 -9.02 10.72
CA TRP A 68 -4.77 -7.60 10.92
C TRP A 68 -5.46 -7.34 12.26
N THR A 69 -5.27 -6.14 12.82
CA THR A 69 -6.03 -5.69 13.99
C THR A 69 -6.17 -4.18 14.00
N PHE A 70 -7.31 -3.69 14.48
CA PHE A 70 -7.43 -2.29 14.88
C PHE A 70 -6.72 -2.03 16.20
N ASN A 71 -6.37 -0.76 16.44
CA ASN A 71 -6.18 -0.26 17.80
C ASN A 71 -7.55 -0.09 18.51
N THR A 72 -7.51 0.32 19.78
CA THR A 72 -8.71 0.47 20.61
C THR A 72 -9.73 1.46 20.04
N ASP A 73 -9.25 2.54 19.41
CA ASP A 73 -10.09 3.63 18.91
C ASP A 73 -10.46 3.46 17.43
N GLU A 74 -10.05 2.35 16.79
CA GLU A 74 -10.26 2.05 15.37
C GLU A 74 -9.73 3.15 14.42
N THR A 75 -8.66 3.83 14.82
CA THR A 75 -7.98 4.88 14.03
C THR A 75 -6.73 4.39 13.32
N THR A 76 -6.19 3.24 13.72
CA THR A 76 -5.03 2.61 13.07
C THR A 76 -5.28 1.13 12.83
N LEU A 77 -4.65 0.61 11.78
CA LEU A 77 -4.66 -0.79 11.40
C LEU A 77 -3.22 -1.31 11.51
N THR A 78 -3.02 -2.37 12.30
CA THR A 78 -1.78 -3.14 12.27
C THR A 78 -1.99 -4.29 11.29
N ILE A 79 -1.11 -4.40 10.30
CA ILE A 79 -1.09 -5.48 9.31
C ILE A 79 0.21 -6.27 9.53
N THR A 80 0.11 -7.59 9.58
CA THR A 80 1.27 -8.48 9.70
C THR A 80 1.25 -9.49 8.58
N GLU A 81 2.29 -9.48 7.74
CA GLU A 81 2.48 -10.40 6.62
C GLU A 81 3.93 -10.88 6.62
N GLU A 82 4.15 -12.16 6.31
CA GLU A 82 5.50 -12.76 6.25
C GLU A 82 6.36 -12.58 7.51
N GLY A 83 5.74 -12.31 8.66
CA GLY A 83 6.42 -12.08 9.94
C GLY A 83 6.76 -10.62 10.22
N GLU A 84 6.58 -9.73 9.25
CA GLU A 84 6.77 -8.29 9.40
C GLU A 84 5.45 -7.59 9.70
N SER A 85 5.49 -6.56 10.55
CA SER A 85 4.29 -5.81 10.93
C SER A 85 4.43 -4.33 10.60
N GLN A 86 3.39 -3.79 9.98
CA GLN A 86 3.24 -2.37 9.69
C GLN A 86 2.02 -1.80 10.41
N ILE A 87 2.12 -0.56 10.88
CA ILE A 87 1.00 0.19 11.46
C ILE A 87 0.68 1.33 10.51
N VAL A 88 -0.57 1.41 10.09
CA VAL A 88 -1.08 2.45 9.19
C VAL A 88 -2.25 3.18 9.82
N THR A 89 -2.38 4.47 9.52
CA THR A 89 -3.50 5.31 9.95
C THR A 89 -4.67 5.13 8.99
N ILE A 90 -5.88 5.06 9.52
CA ILE A 90 -7.11 5.00 8.73
C ILE A 90 -7.59 6.43 8.49
N LEU A 91 -7.59 6.88 7.23
CA LEU A 91 -8.12 8.18 6.84
C LEU A 91 -9.61 8.10 6.50
N GLU A 92 -10.01 7.01 5.85
CA GLU A 92 -11.41 6.72 5.51
C GLU A 92 -11.66 5.21 5.62
N LEU A 93 -12.77 4.84 6.26
CA LEU A 93 -13.27 3.47 6.27
C LEU A 93 -14.79 3.52 6.13
N THR A 94 -15.25 3.22 4.92
CA THR A 94 -16.67 3.13 4.59
C THR A 94 -16.98 1.78 3.96
N ALA A 95 -18.26 1.55 3.68
CA ALA A 95 -18.69 0.37 2.96
C ALA A 95 -18.22 0.34 1.50
N GLY A 96 -17.53 1.35 0.96
CA GLY A 96 -17.05 1.42 -0.44
C GLY A 96 -15.59 1.81 -0.60
N VAL A 97 -14.98 2.37 0.46
CA VAL A 97 -13.64 2.96 0.43
C VAL A 97 -12.88 2.59 1.69
N LEU A 98 -11.62 2.18 1.51
CA LEU A 98 -10.62 2.11 2.56
C LEU A 98 -9.44 2.97 2.14
N GLN A 99 -9.14 4.02 2.91
CA GLN A 99 -7.97 4.86 2.69
C GLN A 99 -7.04 4.76 3.89
N LEU A 100 -5.80 4.37 3.63
CA LEU A 100 -4.76 4.12 4.62
C LEU A 100 -3.58 5.06 4.38
N GLN A 101 -2.92 5.48 5.46
CA GLN A 101 -1.74 6.33 5.41
C GLN A 101 -0.61 5.75 6.24
N SER A 102 0.60 5.75 5.69
CA SER A 102 1.84 5.51 6.41
C SER A 102 2.78 6.70 6.26
N THR A 103 3.65 6.87 7.25
CA THR A 103 4.68 7.92 7.22
C THR A 103 6.03 7.30 7.51
N GLU A 104 7.00 7.57 6.66
CA GLU A 104 8.39 7.18 6.85
C GLU A 104 9.21 8.44 7.09
N SER A 105 10.18 8.37 8.00
CA SER A 105 11.07 9.50 8.28
C SER A 105 12.51 9.03 8.26
N SER A 106 13.32 9.64 7.38
CA SER A 106 14.74 9.36 7.24
C SER A 106 15.49 10.66 6.94
N ASP A 107 16.68 10.83 7.53
CA ASP A 107 17.57 11.98 7.31
C ASP A 107 16.90 13.37 7.38
N GLY A 108 15.91 13.53 8.27
CA GLY A 108 15.19 14.79 8.47
C GLY A 108 14.10 15.09 7.43
N MET A 109 13.82 14.17 6.53
CA MET A 109 12.68 14.21 5.61
C MET A 109 11.60 13.24 6.09
N THR A 110 10.36 13.70 6.11
CA THR A 110 9.18 12.85 6.32
C THR A 110 8.46 12.69 5.00
N VAL A 111 8.20 11.45 4.62
CA VAL A 111 7.44 11.06 3.43
C VAL A 111 6.17 10.37 3.88
N THR A 112 5.05 10.81 3.32
CA THR A 112 3.71 10.31 3.62
C THR A 112 3.18 9.58 2.41
N PHE A 113 2.82 8.32 2.60
CA PHE A 113 2.19 7.46 1.61
C PHE A 113 0.71 7.34 1.91
N THR A 114 -0.13 7.39 0.89
CA THR A 114 -1.58 7.19 1.04
C THR A 114 -2.08 6.23 -0.03
N ILE A 115 -2.64 5.10 0.40
CA ILE A 115 -3.24 4.09 -0.48
C ILE A 115 -4.75 4.13 -0.32
N THR A 116 -5.45 4.04 -1.45
CA THR A 116 -6.91 3.95 -1.50
C THR A 116 -7.32 2.64 -2.18
N PHE A 117 -8.22 1.90 -1.52
CA PHE A 117 -8.93 0.75 -2.06
C PHE A 117 -10.40 1.12 -2.22
N SER A 118 -11.01 0.72 -3.34
CA SER A 118 -12.43 0.92 -3.60
C SER A 118 -13.01 -0.28 -4.36
N HIS A 119 -14.32 -0.49 -4.25
CA HIS A 119 -15.05 -1.53 -4.98
C HIS A 119 -16.30 -1.01 -5.68
#